data_AF-A0A2S7T110-F1
#
_entry.id   AF-A0A2S7T110-F1
#
_cell.length_a   1.000
_cell.length_b   1.000
_cell.length_c   1.000
_cell.angle_alpha   90.00
_cell.angle_beta   90.00
_cell.angle_gamma   90.00
#
_symmetry.space_group_name_H-M   'P 1'
#
loop_
_entity.id
_entity.type
_entity.pdbx_description
1 polymer ?
#
loop_
_entity_poly.entity_id
_entity_poly.type
_entity_poly.pdbx_seq_one_letter_code
_entity_poly.pdbx_strand_id
1 'polypeptide(L)' 'MVGLTVKDNKDEVIFTLDKKKITNDVIMEMVKIARLDALVEKADFDRSILNLGEELKQIWWEENKDDFLKDVVK' A
#
# COMPACT_ATOMS: atom_id res chain seq x y z
N MET A 1 -21.08 -2.82 -9.69
CA MET A 1 -21.21 -1.80 -8.62
C MET A 1 -19.88 -1.61 -7.94
N VAL A 2 -19.31 -0.41 -8.03
CA VAL A 2 -17.97 -0.06 -7.54
C VAL A 2 -17.92 -0.14 -6.00
N GLY A 3 -16.92 -0.82 -5.43
CA GLY A 3 -16.73 -0.99 -3.97
C GLY A 3 -16.03 0.17 -3.27
N LEU A 4 -15.52 1.13 -4.05
CA LEU A 4 -14.82 2.32 -3.60
C LEU A 4 -15.31 3.53 -4.42
N THR A 5 -15.59 4.64 -3.76
CA THR A 5 -15.87 5.92 -4.40
C THR A 5 -14.94 6.97 -3.81
N VAL A 6 -14.38 7.82 -4.68
CA VAL A 6 -13.50 8.93 -4.29
C VAL A 6 -14.22 10.23 -4.62
N LYS A 7 -14.28 11.14 -3.66
CA LYS A 7 -14.67 12.52 -3.87
C LYS A 7 -13.47 13.41 -3.57
N ASP A 8 -13.12 14.25 -4.53
CA ASP A 8 -12.02 15.19 -4.42
C ASP A 8 -12.61 16.59 -4.34
N ASN A 9 -12.42 17.23 -3.19
CA ASN A 9 -12.84 18.59 -2.92
C ASN A 9 -11.59 19.45 -2.70
N LYS A 10 -11.72 20.79 -2.76
CA LYS A 10 -10.57 21.72 -2.65
C LYS A 10 -9.65 21.47 -1.45
N ASP A 11 -10.19 21.03 -0.33
CA ASP A 11 -9.47 20.91 0.94
C ASP A 11 -9.33 19.45 1.43
N GLU A 12 -10.03 18.50 0.80
CA GLU A 12 -10.07 17.12 1.29
C GLU A 12 -10.43 16.11 0.19
N VAL A 13 -9.86 14.91 0.31
CA VAL A 13 -10.25 13.74 -0.48
C VAL A 13 -11.00 12.76 0.42
N ILE A 14 -12.26 12.47 0.07
CA ILE A 14 -13.13 11.57 0.83
C ILE A 14 -13.24 10.22 0.12
N PHE A 15 -12.75 9.18 0.77
CA PHE A 15 -12.92 7.78 0.34
C PHE A 15 -14.17 7.18 0.99
N THR A 16 -15.12 6.73 0.17
CA THR A 16 -16.30 5.99 0.64
C THR A 16 -16.18 4.53 0.22
N LEU A 17 -16.28 3.63 1.20
CA LEU A 17 -16.00 2.20 1.03
C LEU A 17 -17.25 1.37 1.34
N ASP A 18 -17.56 0.40 0.48
CA ASP A 18 -18.59 -0.60 0.75
C ASP A 18 -18.01 -1.71 1.64
N LYS A 19 -18.36 -1.69 2.93
CA LYS A 19 -17.90 -2.66 3.94
C LYS A 19 -18.30 -4.11 3.63
N LYS A 20 -19.23 -4.37 2.71
CA LYS A 20 -19.58 -5.73 2.28
C LYS A 20 -18.62 -6.27 1.21
N LYS A 21 -17.78 -5.41 0.64
CA LYS A 21 -16.86 -5.73 -0.46
C LYS A 21 -15.40 -5.49 -0.12
N ILE A 22 -15.11 -4.69 0.89
CA ILE A 22 -13.76 -4.36 1.34
C ILE A 22 -13.63 -4.75 2.80
N THR A 23 -12.62 -5.56 3.10
CA THR A 23 -12.34 -6.02 4.46
C THR A 23 -11.70 -4.92 5.29
N ASN A 24 -11.87 -5.01 6.61
CA ASN A 24 -11.25 -4.05 7.53
C ASN A 24 -9.72 -4.03 7.40
N ASP A 25 -9.08 -5.16 7.12
CA ASP A 25 -7.62 -5.25 7.00
C ASP A 25 -7.11 -4.38 5.85
N VAL A 26 -7.77 -4.42 4.69
CA VAL A 26 -7.45 -3.57 3.53
C VAL A 26 -7.61 -2.09 3.89
N ILE A 27 -8.66 -1.73 4.62
CA ILE A 27 -8.89 -0.34 5.07
C ILE A 27 -7.77 0.12 6.00
N MET A 28 -7.36 -0.73 6.94
CA MET A 28 -6.29 -0.41 7.89
C MET A 28 -4.94 -0.25 7.18
N GLU A 29 -4.67 -1.05 6.16
CA GLU A 29 -3.45 -0.93 5.36
C GLU A 29 -3.43 0.38 4.54
N MET A 30 -4.55 0.76 3.92
CA MET A 30 -4.68 2.05 3.24
C MET A 30 -4.41 3.23 4.17
N VAL A 31 -4.97 3.20 5.39
CA VAL A 31 -4.72 4.25 6.40
C VAL A 31 -3.26 4.29 6.83
N LYS A 32 -2.61 3.12 6.96
CA LYS A 32 -1.19 3.03 7.34
C LYS A 32 -0.30 3.66 6.27
N ILE A 33 -0.53 3.36 5.00
CA ILE A 33 0.24 3.91 3.87
C ILE A 33 0.09 5.43 3.82
N ALA A 34 -1.14 5.96 3.87
CA ALA A 34 -1.38 7.41 3.84
C ALA A 34 -0.69 8.15 5.01
N ARG A 35 -0.65 7.55 6.19
CA ARG A 35 0.08 8.12 7.34
C ARG A 35 1.59 8.09 7.15
N LEU A 36 2.12 7.02 6.57
CA LEU A 36 3.54 6.90 6.28
C LEU A 36 3.96 7.99 5.28
N ASP A 37 3.20 8.19 4.21
CA ASP A 37 3.49 9.22 3.20
C ASP A 37 3.55 10.61 3.82
N ALA A 38 2.57 10.96 4.66
CA ALA A 38 2.55 12.25 5.36
C ALA A 38 3.76 12.43 6.31
N LEU A 39 4.24 11.35 6.94
CA LEU A 39 5.41 11.38 7.80
C LEU A 39 6.72 11.50 7.00
N VAL A 40 6.82 10.82 5.85
CA VAL A 40 7.95 10.92 4.92
C VAL A 40 8.10 12.35 4.41
N GLU A 41 7.01 12.96 3.96
CA GLU A 41 7.01 14.36 3.52
C GLU A 41 7.39 15.31 4.67
N LYS A 42 6.86 15.11 5.87
CA LYS A 42 7.17 15.95 7.03
C LYS A 42 8.64 15.85 7.47
N ALA A 43 9.23 14.67 7.35
CA ALA A 43 10.58 14.41 7.80
C ALA A 43 11.65 14.76 6.74
N ASP A 44 11.25 15.27 5.57
CA ASP A 44 12.13 15.54 4.42
C ASP A 44 12.99 14.31 4.05
N PHE A 45 12.41 13.12 4.21
CA PHE A 45 13.09 11.90 3.80
C PHE A 45 13.16 11.89 2.27
N ASP A 46 14.37 11.75 1.76
CA ASP A 46 14.58 11.58 0.33
C ASP A 46 13.81 10.33 -0.15
N ARG A 47 12.97 10.53 -1.19
CA ARG A 47 12.20 9.47 -1.84
C ARG A 47 13.11 8.36 -2.39
N SER A 48 14.42 8.60 -2.53
CA SER A 48 15.42 7.57 -2.81
C SER A 48 15.39 6.40 -1.82
N ILE A 49 15.00 6.63 -0.55
CA ILE A 49 14.87 5.56 0.46
C ILE A 49 13.69 4.64 0.14
N LEU A 50 12.58 5.18 -0.36
CA LEU A 50 11.44 4.37 -0.81
C LEU A 50 11.83 3.52 -2.01
N ASN A 51 12.55 4.10 -2.99
CA ASN A 51 13.06 3.38 -4.15
C ASN A 51 13.98 2.23 -3.74
N LEU A 52 14.90 2.47 -2.80
CA LEU A 52 15.77 1.42 -2.25
C LEU A 52 14.94 0.30 -1.60
N GLY A 53 13.87 0.63 -0.88
CA GLY A 53 12.97 -0.35 -0.29
C GLY A 53 12.23 -1.20 -1.33
N GLU A 54 11.81 -0.61 -2.45
CA GLU A 54 11.21 -1.31 -3.58
C GLU A 54 12.22 -2.21 -4.30
N GLU A 55 13.42 -1.70 -4.55
CA GLU A 55 14.53 -2.47 -5.14
C GLU A 55 14.88 -3.69 -4.28
N LEU A 56 15.00 -3.52 -2.95
CA LEU A 56 15.27 -4.63 -2.04
C LEU A 56 14.16 -5.69 -2.06
N LYS A 57 12.89 -5.28 -2.12
CA LYS A 57 11.77 -6.22 -2.26
C LYS A 57 11.81 -6.94 -3.60
N GLN A 58 12.12 -6.23 -4.68
CA GLN A 58 12.21 -6.80 -6.01
C GLN A 58 13.33 -7.85 -6.07
N ILE A 59 14.54 -7.50 -5.63
CA ILE A 59 15.69 -8.42 -5.56
C ILE A 59 15.34 -9.65 -4.75
N TRP A 60 14.74 -9.46 -3.56
CA TRP A 60 14.34 -10.59 -2.72
C TRP A 60 13.36 -11.52 -3.43
N TRP A 61 12.34 -10.97 -4.11
CA TRP A 61 11.40 -11.78 -4.87
C TRP A 61 12.08 -12.47 -6.06
N GLU A 62 12.96 -11.82 -6.81
CA GLU A 62 13.69 -12.45 -7.91
C GLU A 62 14.51 -13.66 -7.45
N GLU A 63 15.17 -13.55 -6.29
CA GLU A 63 16.04 -14.60 -5.77
C GLU A 63 15.28 -15.73 -5.05
N ASN A 64 14.16 -15.42 -4.37
CA ASN A 64 13.55 -16.33 -3.40
C ASN A 64 12.13 -16.80 -3.79
N LYS A 65 11.54 -16.26 -4.86
CA LYS A 65 10.14 -16.54 -5.22
C LYS A 65 9.84 -18.02 -5.39
N ASP A 66 10.67 -18.73 -6.15
CA ASP A 66 10.43 -20.14 -6.47
C ASP A 66 10.49 -21.01 -5.21
N ASP A 67 11.46 -20.75 -4.33
CA ASP A 67 11.57 -21.45 -3.05
C ASP A 67 10.44 -21.10 -2.10
N PHE A 68 10.03 -19.83 -2.05
CA PHE A 68 8.95 -19.37 -1.19
C PHE A 68 7.57 -19.91 -1.61
N LEU A 69 7.31 -20.04 -2.92
CA LEU A 69 6.01 -20.48 -3.44
C LEU A 69 5.85 -22.00 -3.54
N LYS A 70 6.94 -22.78 -3.41
CA LYS A 70 6.91 -24.26 -3.44
C LYS A 70 5.91 -24.88 -2.47
N ASP A 71 5.71 -24.27 -1.30
CA ASP A 71 4.80 -24.79 -0.26
C ASP A 71 3.40 -24.17 -0.32
N VAL A 72 3.19 -23.15 -1.14
CA VAL A 72 1.92 -22.42 -1.28
C VAL A 72 1.07 -22.99 -2.42
N VAL A 73 1.71 -23.51 -3.47
CA VAL A 73 1.03 -24.16 -4.61
C VAL A 73 0.87 -25.66 -4.30
N LYS A 74 -0.22 -26.03 -3.62
CA LYS A 74 -0.72 -27.41 -3.54
C LYS A 74 -2.11 -27.51 -4.11
#